data_AF-A0A316WG11-F1
#
_entry.id   AF-A0A316WG11-F1
#
_cell.length_a   1.000
_cell.length_b   1.000
_cell.length_c   1.000
_cell.angle_alpha   90.00
_cell.angle_beta   90.00
_cell.angle_gamma   90.00
#
_symmetry.space_group_name_H-M   'P 1'
#
loop_
_entity.id
_entity.type
_entity.pdbx_description
1 polymer ?
#
loop_
_entity_poly.entity_id
_entity_poly.type
_entity_poly.pdbx_seq_one_letter_code
_entity_poly.pdbx_strand_id
1 'polypeptide(L)'
;MKIINKYPVFADVIQTEVQSFQFKFKNSTCFDHAGDLFVVNIHGVRILNAEEWINAIKADHINMNSVITVEGNTMEIFTGNFDKDQWGDWCTSFSPLQFESYDTKYIQKEQKDWDDELLLTVRMQVLEKMFRSVTASDFRSFVQEYCEVNLSKTELKTKQRERLKEILDKISKLNASSFYDIFVWKSTFKID
;
A
#
# COMPACT_ATOMS: atom_id res chain seq x y z
N MET A 1 5.96 -24.25 10.31
CA MET A 1 5.70 -22.98 9.57
C MET A 1 4.81 -23.17 8.33
N LYS A 2 3.74 -22.37 8.18
CA LYS A 2 2.83 -22.29 7.02
C LYS A 2 2.89 -20.88 6.40
N ILE A 3 2.98 -20.77 5.08
CA ILE A 3 2.88 -19.48 4.37
C ILE A 3 1.40 -19.22 4.04
N ILE A 4 0.89 -18.07 4.47
CA ILE A 4 -0.51 -17.66 4.25
C ILE A 4 -0.62 -16.76 3.02
N ASN A 5 0.43 -15.99 2.75
CA ASN A 5 0.44 -15.01 1.70
C ASN A 5 1.87 -14.76 1.21
N LYS A 6 2.06 -14.60 -0.10
CA LYS A 6 3.39 -14.47 -0.70
C LYS A 6 3.41 -13.39 -1.78
N TYR A 7 4.21 -12.36 -1.55
CA TYR A 7 4.49 -11.24 -2.46
C TYR A 7 3.40 -10.18 -2.73
N PRO A 8 2.32 -10.02 -1.95
CA PRO A 8 1.53 -8.81 -2.10
C PRO A 8 2.18 -7.65 -1.38
N VAL A 9 1.79 -6.46 -1.81
CA VAL A 9 2.17 -5.22 -1.18
C VAL A 9 1.32 -5.03 0.08
N PHE A 10 1.98 -4.85 1.22
CA PHE A 10 1.30 -4.53 2.47
C PHE A 10 0.71 -3.12 2.38
N ALA A 11 -0.62 -3.01 2.47
CA ALA A 11 -1.34 -1.80 2.14
C ALA A 11 -1.75 -1.01 3.38
N ASP A 12 -2.23 -1.69 4.42
CA ASP A 12 -2.68 -1.01 5.63
C ASP A 12 -2.78 -1.96 6.84
N VAL A 13 -2.75 -1.38 8.03
CA VAL A 13 -3.14 -2.04 9.28
C VAL A 13 -4.07 -1.14 10.09
N ILE A 14 -5.15 -1.72 10.59
CA ILE A 14 -6.07 -1.03 11.50
C ILE A 14 -6.40 -1.93 12.69
N GLN A 15 -6.68 -1.29 13.83
CA GLN A 15 -7.31 -1.95 14.95
C GLN A 15 -8.82 -2.00 14.69
N THR A 16 -9.41 -3.20 14.71
CA THR A 16 -10.86 -3.38 14.55
C THR A 16 -11.56 -3.49 15.90
N GLU A 17 -10.88 -4.04 16.90
CA GLU A 17 -11.35 -4.18 18.28
C GLU A 17 -10.15 -4.11 19.25
N VAL A 18 -10.39 -4.12 20.56
CA VAL A 18 -9.33 -3.97 21.59
C VAL A 18 -8.13 -4.89 21.38
N GLN A 19 -8.35 -6.13 20.93
CA GLN A 19 -7.30 -7.12 20.68
C GLN A 19 -7.38 -7.72 19.27
N SER A 20 -8.04 -7.02 18.34
CA SER A 20 -8.26 -7.48 16.98
C SER A 20 -7.65 -6.48 15.99
N PHE A 21 -6.87 -7.01 15.04
CA PHE A 21 -6.17 -6.22 14.03
C PHE A 21 -6.46 -6.76 12.64
N GLN A 22 -6.65 -5.86 11.70
CA GLN A 22 -6.84 -6.19 10.29
C GLN A 22 -5.65 -5.68 9.48
N PHE A 23 -5.03 -6.60 8.74
CA PHE A 23 -3.95 -6.31 7.81
C PHE A 23 -4.48 -6.45 6.38
N LYS A 24 -4.31 -5.40 5.59
CA LYS A 24 -4.73 -5.36 4.19
C LYS A 24 -3.50 -5.52 3.28
N PHE A 25 -3.63 -6.36 2.27
CA PHE A 25 -2.61 -6.65 1.29
C PHE A 25 -3.19 -6.50 -0.12
N LYS A 26 -2.48 -5.79 -0.99
CA LYS A 26 -2.84 -5.58 -2.39
C LYS A 26 -1.86 -6.31 -3.30
N ASN A 27 -2.29 -6.66 -4.50
CA ASN A 27 -1.38 -7.21 -5.49
C ASN A 27 -0.27 -6.19 -5.82
N SER A 28 0.92 -6.68 -6.17
CA SER A 28 2.09 -5.86 -6.46
C SER A 28 1.95 -4.96 -7.68
N THR A 29 1.00 -5.28 -8.56
CA THR A 29 0.66 -4.46 -9.73
C THR A 29 -0.25 -3.30 -9.33
N CYS A 30 0.21 -2.08 -9.54
CA CYS A 30 -0.61 -0.86 -9.51
C CYS A 30 -1.81 -1.02 -10.45
N PHE A 31 -3.02 -0.70 -9.98
CA PHE A 31 -4.27 -0.85 -10.74
C PHE A 31 -4.58 -2.29 -11.17
N ASP A 32 -4.48 -3.23 -10.22
CA ASP A 32 -4.93 -4.60 -10.45
C ASP A 32 -6.43 -4.66 -10.78
N HIS A 33 -6.74 -5.25 -11.93
CA HIS A 33 -8.07 -5.40 -12.49
C HIS A 33 -8.96 -6.34 -11.66
N ALA A 34 -8.38 -7.18 -10.79
CA ALA A 34 -9.13 -8.10 -9.94
C ALA A 34 -9.93 -7.41 -8.81
N GLY A 35 -9.70 -6.11 -8.53
CA GLY A 35 -10.54 -5.29 -7.65
C GLY A 35 -10.54 -5.62 -6.15
N ASP A 36 -9.91 -6.72 -5.73
CA ASP A 36 -9.97 -7.24 -4.36
C ASP A 36 -8.66 -7.06 -3.57
N LEU A 37 -8.79 -6.85 -2.25
CA LEU A 37 -7.72 -6.87 -1.25
C LEU A 37 -7.75 -8.20 -0.50
N PHE A 38 -6.57 -8.80 -0.32
CA PHE A 38 -6.41 -9.91 0.61
C PHE A 38 -6.28 -9.37 2.03
N VAL A 39 -7.09 -9.87 2.94
CA VAL A 39 -7.16 -9.40 4.32
C VAL A 39 -6.87 -10.53 5.28
N VAL A 40 -6.05 -10.23 6.28
CA VAL A 40 -5.80 -11.10 7.43
C VAL A 40 -6.34 -10.40 8.67
N ASN A 41 -7.32 -11.02 9.33
CA ASN A 41 -7.79 -10.57 10.64
C ASN A 41 -7.13 -11.45 11.70
N ILE A 42 -6.49 -10.82 12.69
CA ILE A 42 -5.85 -11.50 13.82
C ILE A 42 -6.59 -11.10 15.09
N HIS A 43 -6.94 -12.07 15.93
CA HIS A 43 -7.70 -11.88 17.16
C HIS A 43 -6.91 -12.31 18.41
N GLY A 44 -7.18 -11.65 19.53
CA GLY A 44 -6.54 -11.95 20.82
C GLY A 44 -5.08 -11.49 20.90
N VAL A 45 -4.67 -10.50 20.10
CA VAL A 45 -3.32 -9.94 20.13
C VAL A 45 -3.22 -8.88 21.22
N ARG A 46 -2.29 -9.06 22.16
CA ARG A 46 -2.05 -8.12 23.26
C ARG A 46 -0.94 -7.13 22.91
N ILE A 47 -1.32 -5.91 22.53
CA ILE A 47 -0.40 -4.79 22.29
C ILE A 47 -0.67 -3.71 23.36
N LEU A 48 0.36 -3.27 24.10
CA LEU A 48 0.22 -2.27 25.18
C LEU A 48 -0.19 -0.89 24.66
N ASN A 49 0.40 -0.44 23.53
CA ASN A 49 0.06 0.81 22.86
C ASN A 49 -0.23 0.53 21.37
N ALA A 50 -1.47 0.14 21.08
CA ALA A 50 -1.89 -0.26 19.74
C ALA A 50 -1.72 0.86 18.71
N GLU A 51 -1.98 2.12 19.10
CA GLU A 51 -1.87 3.28 18.21
C GLU A 51 -0.42 3.54 17.80
N GLU A 52 0.50 3.61 18.77
CA GLU A 52 1.92 3.81 18.49
C GLU A 52 2.51 2.68 17.65
N TRP A 53 2.13 1.43 17.95
CA TRP A 53 2.56 0.26 17.20
C TRP A 53 2.04 0.28 15.75
N ILE A 54 0.76 0.61 15.55
CA ILE A 54 0.18 0.80 14.22
C ILE A 54 0.95 1.89 13.48
N ASN A 55 1.18 3.05 14.10
CA ASN A 55 1.88 4.17 13.47
C ASN A 55 3.31 3.82 13.05
N ALA A 56 4.05 3.09 13.90
CA ALA A 56 5.38 2.59 13.57
C ALA A 56 5.34 1.63 12.36
N ILE A 57 4.39 0.68 12.35
CA ILE A 57 4.22 -0.23 11.22
C ILE A 57 3.91 0.52 9.93
N LYS A 58 3.00 1.51 9.99
CA LYS A 58 2.64 2.31 8.81
C LYS A 58 3.80 3.14 8.27
N ALA A 59 4.67 3.62 9.15
CA ALA A 59 5.82 4.42 8.76
C ALA A 59 6.86 3.60 7.97
N ASP A 60 7.10 2.36 8.39
CA ASP A 60 8.26 1.59 7.93
C ASP A 60 7.93 0.45 6.96
N HIS A 61 6.68 -0.04 6.93
CA HIS A 61 6.36 -1.31 6.25
C HIS A 61 5.29 -1.20 5.15
N ILE A 62 4.47 -0.13 5.14
CA ILE A 62 3.44 0.04 4.12
C ILE A 62 4.07 0.25 2.74
N ASN A 63 3.38 -0.25 1.70
CA ASN A 63 3.78 -0.20 0.30
C ASN A 63 5.04 -1.01 -0.05
N MET A 64 5.42 -1.97 0.79
CA MET A 64 6.48 -2.95 0.53
C MET A 64 5.87 -4.32 0.21
N ASN A 65 6.57 -5.13 -0.60
CA ASN A 65 6.18 -6.53 -0.78
C ASN A 65 6.29 -7.26 0.55
N SER A 66 5.42 -8.23 0.77
CA SER A 66 5.29 -8.92 2.04
C SER A 66 5.17 -10.43 1.91
N VAL A 67 5.55 -11.12 2.98
CA VAL A 67 5.28 -12.54 3.20
C VAL A 67 4.74 -12.72 4.60
N ILE A 68 3.68 -13.52 4.72
CA ILE A 68 3.07 -13.83 6.01
C ILE A 68 3.29 -15.31 6.30
N THR A 69 3.91 -15.60 7.44
CA THR A 69 4.12 -16.97 7.93
C THR A 69 3.40 -17.16 9.26
N VAL A 70 2.96 -18.39 9.51
CA VAL A 70 2.37 -18.80 10.79
C VAL A 70 3.02 -20.08 11.29
N GLU A 71 3.38 -20.08 12.58
CA GLU A 71 3.92 -21.22 13.30
C GLU A 71 3.22 -21.33 14.66
N GLY A 72 2.39 -22.37 14.83
CA GLY A 72 1.52 -22.48 16.00
C GLY A 72 0.55 -21.31 16.09
N ASN A 73 0.58 -20.59 17.20
CA ASN A 73 -0.23 -19.40 17.48
C ASN A 73 0.56 -18.08 17.28
N THR A 74 1.62 -18.15 16.48
CA THR A 74 2.51 -17.02 16.20
C THR A 74 2.49 -16.70 14.72
N MET A 75 2.33 -15.41 14.38
CA MET A 75 2.38 -14.90 13.01
C MET A 75 3.60 -14.01 12.83
N GLU A 76 4.28 -14.18 11.70
CA GLU A 76 5.33 -13.29 11.24
C GLU A 76 4.99 -12.64 9.91
N ILE A 77 5.26 -11.33 9.83
CA ILE A 77 5.03 -10.54 8.63
C ILE A 77 6.36 -9.89 8.26
N PHE A 78 6.93 -10.39 7.17
CA PHE A 78 8.15 -9.89 6.56
C PHE A 78 7.78 -8.88 5.48
N THR A 79 8.58 -7.82 5.37
CA THR A 79 8.46 -6.85 4.29
C THR A 79 9.83 -6.55 3.68
N GLY A 80 9.87 -6.36 2.37
CA GLY A 80 11.11 -6.18 1.65
C GLY A 80 10.90 -5.80 0.19
N ASN A 81 12.00 -5.49 -0.49
CA ASN A 81 11.99 -5.33 -1.93
C ASN A 81 12.22 -6.71 -2.57
N PHE A 82 11.32 -7.10 -3.46
CA PHE A 82 11.44 -8.38 -4.15
C PHE A 82 12.33 -8.18 -5.38
N ASP A 83 13.47 -8.86 -5.40
CA ASP A 83 14.19 -9.15 -6.62
C ASP A 83 13.83 -10.57 -7.07
N LYS A 84 13.44 -10.75 -8.33
CA LYS A 84 12.77 -11.96 -8.86
C LYS A 84 13.62 -13.24 -8.74
N ASP A 85 14.92 -13.08 -8.64
CA ASP A 85 15.90 -14.18 -8.73
C ASP A 85 16.42 -14.66 -7.36
N GLN A 86 16.01 -14.01 -6.27
CA GLN A 86 16.37 -14.41 -4.91
C GLN A 86 15.12 -14.57 -4.06
N TRP A 87 15.22 -15.29 -2.94
CA TRP A 87 14.14 -15.41 -1.94
C TRP A 87 13.84 -14.07 -1.23
N GLY A 88 13.95 -12.93 -1.92
CA GLY A 88 13.77 -11.56 -1.43
C GLY A 88 14.83 -11.13 -0.44
N ASP A 89 15.35 -9.91 -0.58
CA ASP A 89 15.95 -9.21 0.55
C ASP A 89 14.80 -8.72 1.45
N TRP A 90 14.35 -9.58 2.37
CA TRP A 90 13.41 -9.20 3.42
C TRP A 90 14.12 -8.31 4.42
N CYS A 91 14.11 -7.01 4.16
CA CYS A 91 14.88 -6.05 4.94
C CYS A 91 14.35 -5.88 6.38
N THR A 92 13.06 -6.13 6.63
CA THR A 92 12.42 -5.85 7.92
C THR A 92 11.24 -6.79 8.24
N SER A 93 10.85 -6.85 9.52
CA SER A 93 9.67 -7.57 10.02
C SER A 93 9.12 -6.88 11.28
N PHE A 94 7.82 -6.99 11.57
CA PHE A 94 7.19 -6.41 12.78
C PHE A 94 6.55 -7.48 13.69
N SER A 95 7.25 -8.60 13.82
CA SER A 95 6.77 -9.85 14.42
C SER A 95 7.87 -10.51 15.27
N PRO A 96 7.59 -11.61 16.01
CA PRO A 96 6.37 -12.44 16.09
C PRO A 96 5.16 -11.80 16.79
N LEU A 97 3.96 -12.03 16.25
CA LEU A 97 2.67 -11.70 16.89
C LEU A 97 2.02 -12.96 17.43
N GLN A 98 1.85 -13.04 18.75
CA GLN A 98 1.05 -14.09 19.38
C GLN A 98 -0.44 -13.76 19.28
N PHE A 99 -1.25 -14.73 18.90
CA PHE A 99 -2.69 -14.59 18.68
C PHE A 99 -3.49 -15.78 19.23
N GLU A 100 -4.80 -15.61 19.36
CA GLU A 100 -5.73 -16.69 19.73
C GLU A 100 -6.30 -17.38 18.48
N SER A 101 -6.72 -16.59 17.50
CA SER A 101 -7.20 -17.08 16.21
C SER A 101 -6.91 -16.06 15.10
N TYR A 102 -7.00 -16.52 13.85
CA TYR A 102 -6.93 -15.65 12.68
C TYR A 102 -7.86 -16.17 11.59
N ASP A 103 -8.32 -15.26 10.73
CA ASP A 103 -9.03 -15.60 9.50
C ASP A 103 -8.49 -14.79 8.32
N THR A 104 -8.81 -15.27 7.12
CA THR A 104 -8.39 -14.63 5.87
C THR A 104 -9.56 -14.54 4.91
N LYS A 105 -9.68 -13.42 4.22
CA LYS A 105 -10.70 -13.22 3.19
C LYS A 105 -10.24 -12.25 2.12
N TYR A 106 -10.90 -12.32 0.96
CA TYR A 106 -10.81 -11.26 -0.04
C TYR A 106 -11.97 -10.28 0.19
N ILE A 107 -11.68 -8.98 0.11
CA ILE A 107 -12.69 -7.91 0.17
C ILE A 107 -12.55 -7.00 -1.05
N GLN A 108 -13.65 -6.38 -1.47
CA GLN A 108 -13.57 -5.34 -2.50
C GLN A 108 -12.86 -4.09 -1.96
N LYS A 109 -12.04 -3.46 -2.80
CA LYS A 109 -11.44 -2.15 -2.51
C LYS A 109 -12.52 -1.08 -2.30
N GLU A 110 -12.42 -0.37 -1.19
CA GLU A 110 -13.21 0.83 -0.92
C GLU A 110 -12.58 2.07 -1.56
N GLN A 111 -13.29 3.21 -1.54
CA GLN A 111 -12.78 4.44 -2.16
C GLN A 111 -11.40 4.84 -1.63
N LYS A 112 -11.19 4.73 -0.32
CA LYS A 112 -9.90 5.06 0.29
C LYS A 112 -8.78 4.17 -0.23
N ASP A 113 -9.03 2.88 -0.41
CA ASP A 113 -8.02 1.95 -0.94
C ASP A 113 -7.63 2.32 -2.38
N TRP A 114 -8.59 2.78 -3.19
CA TRP A 114 -8.34 3.29 -4.54
C TRP A 114 -7.58 4.62 -4.56
N ASP A 115 -7.93 5.54 -3.65
CA ASP A 115 -7.21 6.81 -3.50
C ASP A 115 -5.73 6.55 -3.13
N ASP A 116 -5.48 5.66 -2.17
CA ASP A 116 -4.13 5.27 -1.74
C ASP A 116 -3.35 4.54 -2.86
N GLU A 117 -4.03 3.75 -3.70
CA GLU A 117 -3.43 3.08 -4.86
C GLU A 117 -2.99 4.05 -5.96
N LEU A 118 -3.80 5.05 -6.28
CA LEU A 118 -3.43 6.10 -7.22
C LEU A 118 -2.18 6.85 -6.74
N LEU A 119 -2.15 7.23 -5.47
CA LEU A 119 -1.04 7.98 -4.89
C LEU A 119 0.26 7.16 -4.86
N LEU A 120 0.18 5.87 -4.53
CA LEU A 120 1.32 4.97 -4.64
C LEU A 120 1.80 4.87 -6.08
N THR A 121 0.89 4.73 -7.04
CA THR A 121 1.25 4.60 -8.47
C THR A 121 1.99 5.84 -8.96
N VAL A 122 1.51 7.03 -8.59
CA VAL A 122 2.20 8.29 -8.87
C VAL A 122 3.59 8.27 -8.24
N ARG A 123 3.73 7.93 -6.96
CA ARG A 123 5.04 7.83 -6.29
C ARG A 123 5.99 6.87 -7.03
N MET A 124 5.54 5.68 -7.39
CA MET A 124 6.37 4.70 -8.08
C MET A 124 6.89 5.25 -9.42
N GLN A 125 6.04 5.90 -10.20
CA GLN A 125 6.45 6.56 -11.45
C GLN A 125 7.44 7.72 -11.19
N VAL A 126 7.23 8.49 -10.12
CA VAL A 126 8.16 9.54 -9.68
C VAL A 126 9.53 8.97 -9.32
N LEU A 127 9.58 7.89 -8.53
CA LEU A 127 10.83 7.27 -8.08
C LEU A 127 11.56 6.58 -9.24
N GLU A 128 10.86 5.81 -10.07
CA GLU A 128 11.43 5.11 -11.24
C GLU A 128 12.09 6.10 -12.22
N LYS A 129 11.48 7.27 -12.38
CA LYS A 129 11.92 8.29 -13.32
C LYS A 129 12.60 9.47 -12.64
N MET A 130 12.99 9.36 -11.37
CA MET A 130 13.56 10.47 -10.60
C MET A 130 14.83 11.03 -11.27
N PHE A 131 15.58 10.16 -11.94
CA PHE A 131 16.77 10.51 -12.73
C PHE A 131 16.48 11.40 -13.96
N ARG A 132 15.20 11.59 -14.35
CA ARG A 132 14.78 12.33 -15.56
C ARG A 132 14.22 13.73 -15.28
N SER A 133 14.56 14.35 -14.14
CA SER A 133 14.10 15.69 -13.73
C SER A 133 12.62 15.74 -13.31
N VAL A 134 12.35 15.29 -12.08
CA VAL A 134 11.03 15.30 -11.41
C VAL A 134 10.37 16.68 -11.40
N THR A 135 11.14 17.75 -11.53
CA THR A 135 10.67 19.13 -11.49
C THR A 135 10.18 19.65 -12.85
N ALA A 136 10.44 18.95 -13.96
CA ALA A 136 10.00 19.35 -15.29
C ALA A 136 8.45 19.28 -15.42
N SER A 137 7.85 20.23 -16.14
CA SER A 137 6.41 20.22 -16.45
C SER A 137 6.00 18.93 -17.17
N ASP A 138 6.81 18.53 -18.13
CA ASP A 138 6.52 17.41 -19.03
C ASP A 138 6.52 16.07 -18.27
N PHE A 139 7.23 16.03 -17.15
CA PHE A 139 7.22 14.88 -16.24
C PHE A 139 5.86 14.68 -15.57
N ARG A 140 5.22 15.76 -15.11
CA ARG A 140 3.89 15.71 -14.51
C ARG A 140 2.82 15.32 -15.52
N SER A 141 2.90 15.84 -16.75
CA SER A 141 2.02 15.42 -17.85
C SER A 141 2.18 13.94 -18.18
N PHE A 142 3.41 13.42 -18.20
CA PHE A 142 3.65 11.98 -18.38
C PHE A 142 3.00 11.13 -17.29
N VAL A 143 3.17 11.50 -16.01
CA VAL A 143 2.55 10.78 -14.88
C VAL A 143 1.03 10.79 -14.98
N GLN A 144 0.46 11.95 -15.35
CA GLN A 144 -0.98 12.09 -15.56
C GLN A 144 -1.48 11.15 -16.66
N GLU A 145 -0.86 11.18 -17.85
CA GLU A 145 -1.23 10.31 -18.96
C GLU A 145 -1.13 8.82 -18.59
N TYR A 146 -0.05 8.44 -17.91
CA TYR A 146 0.14 7.08 -17.42
C TYR A 146 -1.00 6.64 -16.48
N CYS A 147 -1.37 7.48 -15.51
CA CYS A 147 -2.47 7.18 -14.58
C CYS A 147 -3.81 7.12 -15.30
N GLU A 148 -4.11 8.04 -16.22
CA GLU A 148 -5.37 8.04 -16.99
C GLU A 148 -5.54 6.77 -17.82
N VAL A 149 -4.47 6.30 -18.47
CA VAL A 149 -4.49 5.04 -19.22
C VAL A 149 -4.81 3.86 -18.30
N ASN A 150 -4.21 3.78 -17.11
CA ASN A 150 -4.48 2.68 -16.17
C ASN A 150 -5.90 2.76 -15.57
N LEU A 151 -6.36 3.95 -15.20
CA LEU A 151 -7.72 4.18 -14.70
C LEU A 151 -8.79 3.78 -15.73
N SER A 152 -8.52 3.96 -17.03
CA SER A 152 -9.43 3.57 -18.10
C SER A 152 -9.59 2.04 -18.25
N LYS A 153 -8.55 1.28 -17.91
CA LYS A 153 -8.51 -0.19 -17.99
C LYS A 153 -9.03 -0.87 -16.73
N THR A 154 -9.20 -0.12 -15.63
CA THR A 154 -9.62 -0.67 -14.34
C THR A 154 -11.14 -0.71 -14.24
N GLU A 155 -11.68 -1.80 -13.69
CA GLU A 155 -13.11 -2.00 -13.43
C GLU A 155 -13.58 -1.17 -12.22
N LEU A 156 -13.70 0.14 -12.42
CA LEU A 156 -14.13 1.11 -11.41
C LEU A 156 -15.60 1.49 -11.60
N LYS A 157 -16.32 1.68 -10.49
CA LYS A 157 -17.61 2.38 -10.49
C LYS A 157 -17.39 3.82 -10.97
N THR A 158 -18.40 4.41 -11.63
CA THR A 158 -18.33 5.79 -12.15
C THR A 158 -17.86 6.79 -11.10
N LYS A 159 -18.46 6.76 -9.90
CA LYS A 159 -18.07 7.66 -8.79
C LYS A 159 -16.62 7.46 -8.33
N GLN A 160 -16.12 6.22 -8.31
CA GLN A 160 -14.73 5.94 -7.96
C GLN A 160 -13.80 6.55 -9.00
N ARG A 161 -14.10 6.34 -10.29
CA ARG A 161 -13.31 6.89 -11.40
C ARG A 161 -13.29 8.42 -11.40
N GLU A 162 -14.43 9.05 -11.17
CA GLU A 162 -14.53 10.52 -11.07
C GLU A 162 -13.66 11.06 -9.94
N ARG A 163 -13.74 10.45 -8.75
CA ARG A 163 -12.91 10.82 -7.60
C ARG A 163 -11.41 10.70 -7.89
N LEU A 164 -10.99 9.61 -8.52
CA LEU A 164 -9.57 9.41 -8.88
C LEU A 164 -9.08 10.42 -9.92
N LYS A 165 -9.94 10.82 -10.87
CA LYS A 165 -9.63 11.89 -11.82
C LYS A 165 -9.49 13.25 -11.13
N GLU A 166 -10.34 13.56 -10.16
CA GLU A 166 -10.22 14.78 -9.36
C GLU A 166 -8.89 14.83 -8.60
N ILE A 167 -8.50 13.71 -7.95
CA ILE A 167 -7.21 13.62 -7.24
C ILE A 167 -6.05 13.80 -8.24
N LEU A 168 -6.12 13.17 -9.41
CA LEU A 168 -5.08 13.30 -10.43
C LEU A 168 -4.94 14.74 -10.97
N ASP A 169 -6.06 15.44 -11.16
CA ASP A 169 -6.08 16.86 -11.53
C ASP A 169 -5.49 17.76 -10.42
N LYS A 170 -5.75 17.45 -9.15
CA LYS A 170 -5.07 18.14 -8.04
C LYS A 170 -3.55 17.92 -8.07
N ILE A 171 -3.10 16.69 -8.33
CA ILE A 171 -1.68 16.33 -8.43
C ILE A 171 -1.00 17.11 -9.56
N SER A 172 -1.62 17.20 -10.74
CA SER A 172 -1.02 17.88 -11.90
C SER A 172 -0.84 19.39 -11.66
N LYS A 173 -1.68 19.99 -10.80
CA LYS A 173 -1.65 21.40 -10.40
C LYS A 173 -0.70 21.72 -9.25
N LEU A 174 -0.11 20.73 -8.58
CA LEU A 174 0.87 20.96 -7.53
C LEU A 174 2.10 21.71 -8.08
N ASN A 175 2.65 22.64 -7.30
CA ASN A 175 3.94 23.23 -7.63
C ASN A 175 5.08 22.20 -7.46
N ALA A 176 6.25 22.46 -8.05
CA ALA A 176 7.37 21.51 -8.07
C ALA A 176 7.86 21.12 -6.66
N SER A 177 7.89 22.07 -5.71
CA SER A 177 8.32 21.81 -4.32
C SER A 177 7.33 20.88 -3.62
N SER A 178 6.03 21.18 -3.68
CA SER A 178 4.99 20.36 -3.05
C SER A 178 4.92 18.96 -3.67
N PHE A 179 5.08 18.87 -5.00
CA PHE A 179 5.12 17.59 -5.70
C PHE A 179 6.32 16.74 -5.25
N TYR A 180 7.51 17.33 -5.19
CA TYR A 180 8.71 16.66 -4.69
C TYR A 180 8.54 16.24 -3.22
N ASP A 181 8.07 17.13 -2.36
CA ASP A 181 7.88 16.83 -0.94
C ASP A 181 6.92 15.65 -0.73
N ILE A 182 5.83 15.59 -1.48
CA ILE A 182 4.80 14.55 -1.31
C ILE A 182 5.27 13.20 -1.87
N PHE A 183 5.82 13.19 -3.09
CA PHE A 183 6.09 11.94 -3.82
C PHE A 183 7.54 11.46 -3.75
N VAL A 184 8.47 12.29 -3.27
CA VAL A 184 9.88 11.93 -3.09
C VAL A 184 10.23 11.84 -1.61
N TRP A 185 9.92 12.88 -0.84
CA TRP A 185 10.44 13.01 0.52
C TRP A 185 9.53 12.39 1.60
N LYS A 186 8.22 12.64 1.57
CA LYS A 186 7.29 12.22 2.63
C LYS A 186 6.78 10.79 2.44
N SER A 187 6.46 10.11 3.54
CA SER A 187 5.80 8.79 3.54
C SER A 187 4.28 8.88 3.37
N THR A 188 3.68 10.03 3.67
CA THR A 188 2.22 10.23 3.63
C THR A 188 1.78 11.17 2.51
N PHE A 189 0.71 10.79 1.82
CA PHE A 189 0.09 11.61 0.79
C PHE A 189 -0.99 12.52 1.41
N LYS A 190 -0.67 13.81 1.59
CA LYS A 190 -1.68 14.83 1.92
C LYS A 190 -1.82 15.76 0.72
N ILE A 191 -2.98 15.72 0.08
CA ILE A 191 -3.33 16.56 -1.07
C ILE A 191 -4.61 17.29 -0.72
N ASP A 192 -4.49 18.58 -0.38
CA ASP A 192 -5.62 19.46 -0.05
C ASP A 192 -6.52 19.73 -1.27
#